data_AF-A0A369ZEE7-F1
#
_entry.id   AF-A0A369ZEE7-F1
#
_cell.length_a   1.000
_cell.length_b   1.000
_cell.length_c   1.000
_cell.angle_alpha   90.00
_cell.angle_beta   90.00
_cell.angle_gamma   90.00
#
_symmetry.space_group_name_H-M   'P 1'
#
loop_
_entity.id
_entity.type
_entity.pdbx_description
1 polymer ?
#
loop_
_entity_poly.entity_id
_entity_poly.type
_entity_poly.pdbx_seq_one_letter_code
_entity_poly.pdbx_strand_id
1 'polypeptide(L)'
;MQRLNKIKPLVLFTPLLLSGCFDDSVEQCQTLSNDEAKQSLAFSFCEKAANSGDINSQLNFSTLLLKQGNTERAIAFLEKSANQKNGQAAYKLGEIYESQADLEKAAFYYEEGCKQSELKACERSRALIKQQNEKDKADKVALEKAKLEAQAKAQAEQIALEEAKARTLAQEKAKLDAEANAQEQARLTEEAKQRKAEADEIKARAKGKKFRYGLAKYQDGALWGHINQNGEIVIKPQWAYAADFYDGLAAVKTTDGKWGFIDTSGYYQIQPQFACVVYFNEGMAAATTSGYGKNCQGGKWGFIDKQGKWAIPPILDSTETVFKNGIAKVTLNGYTGYIDKLGNWVNYQE
;
A
#
# COMPACT_ATOMS: atom_id res chain seq x y z
N MET A 1 -14.74 -59.79 -4.92
CA MET A 1 -14.25 -60.05 -6.29
C MET A 1 -14.19 -58.72 -7.04
N GLN A 2 -13.04 -58.46 -7.69
CA GLN A 2 -12.75 -57.56 -8.84
C GLN A 2 -13.07 -56.04 -8.70
N ARG A 3 -12.08 -55.13 -8.65
CA ARG A 3 -11.22 -54.57 -9.75
C ARG A 3 -12.06 -53.72 -10.74
N LEU A 4 -11.72 -52.51 -11.22
CA LEU A 4 -10.47 -51.73 -11.41
C LEU A 4 -10.80 -50.27 -11.86
N ASN A 5 -9.89 -49.34 -11.57
CA ASN A 5 -9.42 -48.17 -12.37
C ASN A 5 -10.37 -47.11 -12.97
N LYS A 6 -10.05 -45.82 -12.76
CA LYS A 6 -9.14 -45.00 -13.62
C LYS A 6 -8.86 -43.60 -13.04
N ILE A 7 -7.76 -43.02 -13.52
CA ILE A 7 -6.91 -41.93 -12.99
C ILE A 7 -7.19 -40.60 -13.75
N LYS A 8 -7.10 -39.45 -13.02
CA LYS A 8 -6.71 -38.00 -13.30
C LYS A 8 -6.59 -37.44 -14.75
N PRO A 9 -6.35 -36.11 -14.99
CA PRO A 9 -6.61 -34.83 -14.26
C PRO A 9 -7.17 -33.70 -15.18
N LEU A 10 -7.42 -32.48 -14.66
CA LEU A 10 -7.28 -31.25 -15.47
C LEU A 10 -6.85 -30.05 -14.60
N VAL A 11 -5.62 -29.60 -14.83
CA VAL A 11 -5.02 -28.38 -14.27
C VAL A 11 -5.26 -27.26 -15.30
N LEU A 12 -5.87 -26.15 -14.88
CA LEU A 12 -5.95 -24.92 -15.68
C LEU A 12 -4.88 -23.95 -15.16
N PHE A 13 -3.73 -23.95 -15.84
CA PHE A 13 -2.74 -22.88 -15.78
C PHE A 13 -3.23 -21.73 -16.67
N THR A 14 -3.19 -20.50 -16.15
CA THR A 14 -3.43 -19.24 -16.87
C THR A 14 -2.43 -19.05 -18.02
N PRO A 15 -2.84 -18.50 -19.18
CA PRO A 15 -1.99 -18.39 -20.35
C PRO A 15 -1.03 -17.19 -20.22
N LEU A 16 0.27 -17.48 -20.29
CA LEU A 16 1.31 -16.50 -20.57
C LEU A 16 1.18 -16.09 -22.05
N LEU A 17 1.14 -14.78 -22.29
CA LEU A 17 1.15 -14.18 -23.62
C LEU A 17 2.43 -14.53 -24.38
N LEU A 18 2.26 -15.20 -25.52
CA LEU A 18 3.23 -15.27 -26.62
C LEU A 18 3.05 -14.02 -27.50
N SER A 19 4.09 -13.20 -27.64
CA SER A 19 4.55 -12.68 -28.95
C SER A 19 5.63 -11.62 -28.76
N GLY A 20 6.87 -12.03 -29.00
CA GLY A 20 8.08 -11.23 -28.94
C GLY A 20 9.24 -12.13 -28.54
N CYS A 21 9.54 -13.15 -29.36
CA CYS A 21 10.75 -13.95 -29.15
C CYS A 21 11.95 -12.99 -29.26
N PHE A 22 12.48 -12.54 -28.13
CA PHE A 22 13.86 -12.07 -28.10
C PHE A 22 14.72 -13.27 -28.50
N ASP A 23 15.44 -13.11 -29.61
CA ASP A 23 16.39 -14.10 -30.06
C ASP A 23 17.61 -14.01 -29.13
N ASP A 24 17.56 -14.75 -28.02
CA ASP A 24 18.62 -14.74 -26.99
C ASP A 24 19.95 -15.32 -27.50
N SER A 25 20.06 -15.69 -28.79
CA SER A 25 21.27 -16.26 -29.38
C SER A 25 22.51 -15.38 -29.22
N VAL A 26 22.35 -14.05 -29.23
CA VAL A 26 23.47 -13.10 -28.99
C VAL A 26 23.95 -13.20 -27.53
N GLU A 27 23.03 -13.14 -26.57
CA GLU A 27 23.34 -13.24 -25.14
C GLU A 27 23.92 -14.61 -24.78
N GLN A 28 23.33 -15.68 -25.32
CA GLN A 28 23.80 -17.05 -25.14
C GLN A 28 25.16 -17.27 -25.80
N CYS A 29 25.42 -16.71 -27.00
CA CYS A 29 26.73 -16.78 -27.62
C CYS A 29 27.80 -16.11 -26.75
N GLN A 30 27.53 -14.90 -26.25
CA GLN A 30 28.46 -14.17 -25.38
C GLN A 30 28.73 -14.91 -24.06
N THR A 31 27.70 -15.51 -23.47
CA THR A 31 27.82 -16.21 -22.19
C THR A 31 28.59 -17.53 -22.33
N LEU A 32 28.34 -18.27 -23.42
CA LEU A 32 28.81 -19.65 -23.56
C LEU A 32 30.13 -19.78 -24.33
N SER A 33 30.56 -18.79 -25.11
CA SER A 33 31.74 -18.89 -25.99
C SER A 33 33.06 -19.14 -25.25
N ASN A 34 33.11 -18.81 -23.96
CA ASN A 34 34.28 -18.99 -23.10
C ASN A 34 34.21 -20.24 -22.20
N ASP A 35 33.08 -20.96 -22.19
CA ASP A 35 32.88 -22.17 -21.39
C ASP A 35 33.26 -23.42 -22.21
N GLU A 36 34.41 -24.02 -21.91
CA GLU A 36 34.90 -25.20 -22.62
C GLU A 36 33.96 -26.39 -22.54
N ALA A 37 33.26 -26.56 -21.41
CA ALA A 37 32.32 -27.66 -21.21
C ALA A 37 31.04 -27.50 -22.03
N LYS A 38 30.78 -26.29 -22.57
CA LYS A 38 29.56 -25.96 -23.33
C LYS A 38 29.82 -25.55 -24.77
N GLN A 39 31.01 -25.84 -25.32
CA GLN A 39 31.37 -25.43 -26.68
C GLN A 39 30.36 -25.89 -27.76
N SER A 40 29.81 -27.10 -27.66
CA SER A 40 28.81 -27.60 -28.61
C SER A 40 27.53 -26.75 -28.59
N LEU A 41 27.10 -26.33 -27.39
CA LEU A 41 25.94 -25.46 -27.23
C LEU A 41 26.25 -24.03 -27.70
N ALA A 42 27.41 -23.51 -27.30
CA ALA A 42 27.91 -22.20 -27.73
C ALA A 42 27.97 -22.08 -29.26
N PHE A 43 28.39 -23.16 -29.95
CA PHE A 43 28.52 -23.18 -31.40
C PHE A 43 27.19 -22.87 -32.10
N SER A 44 26.10 -23.53 -31.69
CA SER A 44 24.78 -23.34 -32.31
C SER A 44 24.22 -21.91 -32.12
N PHE A 45 24.37 -21.35 -30.92
CA PHE A 45 23.92 -19.99 -30.63
C PHE A 45 24.81 -18.94 -31.32
N CYS A 46 26.13 -19.12 -31.27
CA CYS A 46 27.07 -18.23 -31.94
C CYS A 46 26.94 -18.28 -33.46
N GLU A 47 26.66 -19.44 -34.06
CA GLU A 47 26.41 -19.54 -35.49
C GLU A 47 25.17 -18.72 -35.89
N LYS A 48 24.07 -18.88 -35.15
CA LYS A 48 22.83 -18.14 -35.40
C LYS A 48 23.03 -16.63 -35.21
N ALA A 49 23.67 -16.22 -34.11
CA ALA A 49 23.94 -14.82 -33.80
C ALA A 49 24.97 -14.17 -34.75
N ALA A 50 25.99 -14.90 -35.18
CA ALA A 50 26.93 -14.40 -36.17
C ALA A 50 26.25 -14.18 -37.53
N ASN A 51 25.33 -15.07 -37.91
CA ASN A 51 24.55 -14.96 -39.14
C ASN A 51 23.50 -13.85 -39.09
N SER A 52 23.06 -13.41 -37.90
CA SER A 52 22.17 -12.25 -37.75
C SER A 52 22.88 -10.90 -37.95
N GLY A 53 24.22 -10.91 -37.99
CA GLY A 53 25.03 -9.72 -38.24
C GLY A 53 25.74 -9.17 -37.00
N ASP A 54 25.51 -9.73 -35.81
CA ASP A 54 26.11 -9.22 -34.57
C ASP A 54 27.64 -9.30 -34.60
N ILE A 55 28.29 -8.16 -34.44
CA ILE A 55 29.73 -7.97 -34.64
C ILE A 55 30.58 -8.82 -33.66
N ASN A 56 30.13 -8.94 -32.41
CA ASN A 56 30.84 -9.69 -31.37
C ASN A 56 30.59 -11.18 -31.51
N SER A 57 29.38 -11.57 -31.89
CA SER A 57 29.04 -12.97 -32.18
C SER A 57 29.79 -13.49 -33.40
N GLN A 58 30.01 -12.67 -34.43
CA GLN A 58 30.87 -13.03 -35.57
C GLN A 58 32.31 -13.33 -35.13
N LEU A 59 32.90 -12.51 -34.26
CA LEU A 59 34.22 -12.74 -33.68
C LEU A 59 34.27 -14.00 -32.79
N ASN A 60 33.27 -14.17 -31.90
CA ASN A 60 33.17 -15.31 -31.00
C ASN A 60 33.00 -16.62 -31.77
N PHE A 61 32.11 -16.63 -32.77
CA PHE A 61 31.87 -17.79 -33.62
C PHE A 61 33.12 -18.15 -34.43
N SER A 62 33.79 -17.16 -35.00
CA SER A 62 35.06 -17.38 -35.70
C SER A 62 36.12 -18.00 -34.80
N THR A 63 36.21 -17.56 -33.55
CA THR A 63 37.15 -18.13 -32.58
C THR A 63 36.83 -19.58 -32.26
N LEU A 64 35.55 -19.95 -32.17
CA LEU A 64 35.13 -21.35 -32.03
C LEU A 64 35.47 -22.19 -33.26
N LEU A 65 35.26 -21.65 -34.47
CA LEU A 65 35.62 -22.31 -35.73
C LEU A 65 37.13 -22.57 -35.84
N LEU A 66 37.98 -21.61 -35.45
CA LEU A 66 39.44 -21.79 -35.42
C LEU A 66 39.86 -22.90 -34.46
N LYS A 67 39.23 -23.00 -33.28
CA LYS A 67 39.49 -24.10 -32.33
C LYS A 67 39.14 -25.47 -32.91
N GLN A 68 38.15 -25.54 -33.82
CA GLN A 68 37.77 -26.76 -34.53
C GLN A 68 38.60 -27.01 -35.81
N GLY A 69 39.58 -26.16 -36.11
CA GLY A 69 40.38 -26.24 -37.33
C GLY A 69 39.66 -25.78 -38.60
N ASN A 70 38.49 -25.14 -38.48
CA ASN A 70 37.71 -24.65 -39.61
C ASN A 70 38.11 -23.22 -39.99
N THR A 71 39.33 -23.08 -40.50
CA THR A 71 39.96 -21.78 -40.79
C THR A 71 39.23 -20.99 -41.88
N GLU A 72 38.73 -21.65 -42.93
CA GLU A 72 38.05 -20.99 -44.04
C GLU A 72 36.75 -20.30 -43.60
N ARG A 73 35.90 -21.01 -42.85
CA ARG A 73 34.67 -20.40 -42.29
C ARG A 73 35.01 -19.33 -41.26
N ALA A 74 36.06 -19.51 -40.47
CA ALA A 74 36.48 -18.52 -39.50
C ALA A 74 36.90 -17.20 -40.18
N ILE A 75 37.68 -17.26 -41.26
CA ILE A 75 38.07 -16.08 -42.04
C ILE A 75 36.83 -15.33 -42.52
N ALA A 76 35.84 -16.03 -43.10
CA ALA A 76 34.63 -15.39 -43.62
C ALA A 76 33.85 -14.60 -42.55
N PHE A 77 33.77 -15.09 -41.32
CA PHE A 77 33.10 -14.37 -40.22
C PHE A 77 33.99 -13.30 -39.59
N LEU A 78 35.31 -13.50 -39.51
CA LEU A 78 36.24 -12.47 -39.08
C LEU A 78 36.23 -11.29 -40.04
N GLU A 79 36.18 -11.51 -41.35
CA GLU A 79 36.13 -10.44 -42.36
C GLU A 79 34.84 -9.63 -42.21
N LYS A 80 33.70 -10.30 -42.01
CA LYS A 80 32.43 -9.62 -41.69
C LYS A 80 32.56 -8.75 -40.43
N SER A 81 33.20 -9.26 -39.37
CA SER A 81 33.35 -8.53 -38.11
C SER A 81 34.36 -7.37 -38.23
N ALA A 82 35.49 -7.59 -38.91
CA ALA A 82 36.51 -6.59 -39.16
C ALA A 82 35.99 -5.44 -40.05
N ASN A 83 35.20 -5.75 -41.09
CA ASN A 83 34.53 -4.75 -41.93
C ASN A 83 33.51 -3.90 -41.16
N GLN A 84 32.97 -4.44 -40.06
CA GLN A 84 32.16 -3.69 -39.09
C GLN A 84 33.00 -2.93 -38.05
N LYS A 85 34.30 -2.77 -38.30
CA LYS A 85 35.27 -2.06 -37.44
C LYS A 85 35.63 -2.80 -36.14
N ASN A 86 35.58 -4.13 -36.12
CA ASN A 86 36.09 -4.89 -34.99
C ASN A 86 37.62 -5.08 -35.07
N GLY A 87 38.37 -4.37 -34.21
CA GLY A 87 39.83 -4.44 -34.18
C GLY A 87 40.39 -5.83 -33.81
N GLN A 88 39.72 -6.57 -32.92
CA GLN A 88 40.13 -7.93 -32.54
C GLN A 88 39.94 -8.92 -33.69
N ALA A 89 38.89 -8.75 -34.49
CA ALA A 89 38.67 -9.57 -35.68
C ALA A 89 39.73 -9.30 -36.75
N ALA A 90 40.06 -8.03 -36.98
CA ALA A 90 41.13 -7.63 -37.88
C ALA A 90 42.50 -8.16 -37.41
N TYR A 91 42.80 -8.10 -36.11
CA TYR A 91 44.02 -8.69 -35.54
C TYR A 91 44.11 -10.21 -35.79
N LYS A 92 43.02 -10.96 -35.56
CA LYS A 92 42.99 -12.41 -35.81
C LYS A 92 43.17 -12.74 -37.30
N LEU A 93 42.62 -11.93 -38.22
CA LEU A 93 42.89 -12.08 -39.65
C LEU A 93 44.37 -11.86 -39.95
N GLY A 94 44.98 -10.85 -39.34
CA GLY A 94 46.42 -10.61 -39.43
C GLY A 94 47.24 -11.85 -39.02
N GLU A 95 46.92 -12.47 -37.88
CA GLU A 95 47.61 -13.68 -37.40
C GLU A 95 47.47 -14.86 -38.38
N ILE A 96 46.26 -15.06 -38.93
CA ILE A 96 45.99 -16.12 -39.89
C ILE A 96 46.80 -15.92 -41.17
N TYR A 97 46.76 -14.74 -41.78
CA TYR A 97 47.49 -14.46 -43.02
C TYR A 97 49.01 -14.45 -42.82
N GLU A 98 49.50 -14.00 -41.65
CA GLU A 98 50.92 -14.09 -41.30
C GLU A 98 51.37 -15.55 -41.22
N SER A 99 50.55 -16.44 -40.62
CA SER A 99 50.84 -17.88 -40.56
C SER A 99 50.83 -18.57 -41.94
N GLN A 100 50.11 -18.00 -42.91
CA GLN A 100 50.06 -18.45 -44.30
C GLN A 100 51.17 -17.85 -45.17
N ALA A 101 52.08 -17.06 -44.58
CA ALA A 101 53.11 -16.29 -45.28
C ALA A 101 52.57 -15.25 -46.29
N ASP A 102 51.28 -14.87 -46.20
CA ASP A 102 50.69 -13.75 -46.93
C ASP A 102 50.90 -12.45 -46.14
N LEU A 103 52.14 -11.96 -46.18
CA LEU A 103 52.58 -10.81 -45.37
C LEU A 103 51.90 -9.49 -45.76
N GLU A 104 51.46 -9.36 -47.00
CA GLU A 104 50.75 -8.17 -47.49
C GLU A 104 49.37 -8.07 -46.85
N LYS A 105 48.58 -9.16 -46.88
CA LYS A 105 47.28 -9.19 -46.18
C LYS A 105 47.45 -9.13 -44.67
N ALA A 106 48.47 -9.79 -44.12
CA ALA A 106 48.76 -9.71 -42.69
C ALA A 106 49.00 -8.25 -42.27
N ALA A 107 49.84 -7.51 -43.00
CA ALA A 107 50.11 -6.10 -42.72
C ALA A 107 48.86 -5.23 -42.85
N PHE A 108 48.04 -5.45 -43.89
CA PHE A 108 46.76 -4.75 -44.08
C PHE A 108 45.83 -4.94 -42.88
N TYR A 109 45.56 -6.19 -42.48
CA TYR A 109 44.64 -6.48 -41.39
C TYR A 109 45.18 -6.04 -40.02
N TYR A 110 46.49 -6.09 -39.81
CA TYR A 110 47.09 -5.50 -38.61
C TYR A 110 47.00 -3.96 -38.57
N GLU A 111 47.12 -3.29 -39.72
CA GLU A 111 46.92 -1.84 -39.81
C GLU A 111 45.45 -1.47 -39.54
N GLU A 112 44.50 -2.21 -40.14
CA GLU A 112 43.08 -2.03 -39.87
C GLU A 112 42.72 -2.30 -38.40
N GLY A 113 43.28 -3.35 -37.80
CA GLY A 113 43.13 -3.62 -36.37
C GLY A 113 43.69 -2.48 -35.52
N CYS A 114 44.83 -1.92 -35.90
CA CYS A 114 45.43 -0.78 -35.21
C CYS A 114 44.52 0.46 -35.25
N LYS A 115 43.93 0.77 -36.41
CA LYS A 115 42.96 1.88 -36.57
C LYS A 115 41.71 1.70 -35.68
N GLN A 116 41.36 0.47 -35.32
CA GLN A 116 40.24 0.14 -34.43
C GLN A 116 40.70 -0.12 -32.98
N SER A 117 41.77 0.54 -32.55
CA SER A 117 42.28 0.51 -31.16
C SER A 117 42.80 -0.84 -30.67
N GLU A 118 43.08 -1.81 -31.55
CA GLU A 118 43.72 -3.06 -31.16
C GLU A 118 45.24 -2.89 -31.10
N LEU A 119 45.77 -2.63 -29.91
CA LEU A 119 47.18 -2.30 -29.70
C LEU A 119 48.14 -3.41 -30.14
N LYS A 120 47.73 -4.68 -30.03
CA LYS A 120 48.53 -5.83 -30.52
C LYS A 120 48.68 -5.79 -32.04
N ALA A 121 47.65 -5.33 -32.74
CA ALA A 121 47.69 -5.14 -34.19
C ALA A 121 48.64 -4.00 -34.58
N CYS A 122 48.65 -2.89 -33.81
CA CYS A 122 49.64 -1.82 -34.02
C CYS A 122 51.08 -2.32 -33.87
N GLU A 123 51.36 -3.15 -32.86
CA GLU A 123 52.70 -3.70 -32.62
C GLU A 123 53.15 -4.62 -33.75
N ARG A 124 52.26 -5.51 -34.22
CA ARG A 124 52.58 -6.40 -35.33
C ARG A 124 52.68 -5.71 -36.68
N SER A 125 51.78 -4.80 -37.00
CA SER A 125 51.86 -3.96 -38.20
C SER A 125 53.22 -3.25 -38.27
N ARG A 126 53.65 -2.60 -37.18
CA ARG A 126 54.94 -1.92 -37.10
C ARG A 126 56.12 -2.87 -37.28
N ALA A 127 56.06 -4.09 -36.73
CA ALA A 127 57.12 -5.07 -36.84
C ALA A 127 57.33 -5.54 -38.29
N LEU A 128 56.25 -5.80 -39.02
CA LEU A 128 56.30 -6.20 -40.43
C LEU A 128 56.81 -5.07 -41.34
N ILE A 129 56.33 -3.84 -41.15
CA ILE A 129 56.77 -2.67 -41.91
C ILE A 129 58.28 -2.41 -41.74
N LYS A 130 58.83 -2.65 -40.54
CA LYS A 130 60.28 -2.54 -40.29
C LYS A 130 61.09 -3.58 -41.06
N GLN A 131 60.57 -4.79 -41.24
CA GLN A 131 61.24 -5.84 -42.04
C GLN A 131 61.31 -5.45 -43.53
N GLN A 132 60.40 -4.60 -43.98
CA GLN A 132 60.35 -4.07 -45.35
C GLN A 132 61.20 -2.79 -45.53
N ASN A 133 61.95 -2.36 -44.51
CA ASN A 133 62.75 -1.12 -44.49
C ASN A 133 61.94 0.19 -44.70
N GLU A 134 60.64 0.18 -44.45
CA GLU A 134 59.77 1.35 -44.61
C GLU A 134 59.65 2.17 -43.30
N LYS A 135 60.75 2.80 -42.89
CA LYS A 135 60.86 3.49 -41.59
C LYS A 135 59.75 4.52 -41.32
N ASP A 136 59.41 5.35 -42.29
CA ASP A 136 58.41 6.41 -42.14
C ASP A 136 57.00 5.87 -41.84
N LYS A 137 56.64 4.72 -42.42
CA LYS A 137 55.36 4.06 -42.14
C LYS A 137 55.37 3.45 -40.74
N ALA A 138 56.49 2.85 -40.31
CA ALA A 138 56.63 2.30 -38.97
C ALA A 138 56.56 3.37 -37.87
N ASP A 139 57.05 4.58 -38.14
CA ASP A 139 56.97 5.72 -37.22
C ASP A 139 55.55 6.30 -37.15
N LYS A 140 54.79 6.31 -38.26
CA LYS A 140 53.36 6.66 -38.25
C LYS A 140 52.52 5.69 -37.40
N VAL A 141 52.75 4.38 -37.53
CA VAL A 141 52.05 3.38 -36.71
C VAL A 141 52.41 3.53 -35.22
N ALA A 142 53.66 3.87 -34.90
CA ALA A 142 54.08 4.13 -33.52
C ALA A 142 53.39 5.38 -32.94
N LEU A 143 53.28 6.45 -33.72
CA LEU A 143 52.57 7.67 -33.33
C LEU A 143 51.08 7.40 -33.12
N GLU A 144 50.46 6.61 -33.99
CA GLU A 144 49.04 6.26 -33.87
C GLU A 144 48.78 5.41 -32.62
N LYS A 145 49.62 4.41 -32.35
CA LYS A 145 49.57 3.64 -31.11
C LYS A 145 49.63 4.53 -29.87
N ALA A 146 50.57 5.47 -29.84
CA ALA A 146 50.74 6.38 -28.69
C ALA A 146 49.51 7.28 -28.48
N LYS A 147 48.84 7.74 -29.55
CA LYS A 147 47.58 8.48 -29.45
C LYS A 147 46.46 7.62 -28.87
N LEU A 148 46.33 6.38 -29.36
CA LEU A 148 45.30 5.44 -28.89
C LEU A 148 45.51 5.09 -27.41
N GLU A 149 46.75 4.87 -26.99
CA GLU A 149 47.10 4.64 -25.58
C GLU A 149 46.76 5.86 -24.70
N ALA A 150 47.04 7.08 -25.17
CA ALA A 150 46.68 8.30 -24.45
C ALA A 150 45.15 8.50 -24.35
N GLN A 151 44.42 8.21 -25.43
CA GLN A 151 42.95 8.27 -25.45
C GLN A 151 42.34 7.24 -24.51
N ALA A 152 42.81 6.00 -24.53
CA ALA A 152 42.34 4.93 -23.64
C ALA A 152 42.56 5.30 -22.16
N LYS A 153 43.71 5.89 -21.84
CA LYS A 153 44.01 6.37 -20.48
C LYS A 153 43.06 7.50 -20.06
N ALA A 154 42.86 8.51 -20.90
CA ALA A 154 41.95 9.62 -20.59
C ALA A 154 40.50 9.15 -20.41
N GLN A 155 40.05 8.20 -21.25
CA GLN A 155 38.73 7.60 -21.12
C GLN A 155 38.58 6.79 -19.83
N ALA A 156 39.60 6.01 -19.44
CA ALA A 156 39.59 5.26 -18.20
C ALA A 156 39.53 6.17 -16.96
N GLU A 157 40.26 7.28 -16.96
CA GLU A 157 40.21 8.29 -15.89
C GLU A 157 38.83 8.94 -15.79
N GLN A 158 38.19 9.24 -16.92
CA GLN A 158 36.83 9.80 -16.94
C GLN A 158 35.79 8.80 -16.43
N ILE A 159 35.87 7.53 -16.82
CA ILE A 159 34.98 6.47 -16.32
C ILE A 159 35.16 6.31 -14.81
N ALA A 160 36.39 6.25 -14.32
CA ALA A 160 36.68 6.13 -12.89
C ALA A 160 36.12 7.32 -12.09
N LEU A 161 36.19 8.53 -12.64
CA LEU A 161 35.62 9.73 -12.02
C LEU A 161 34.09 9.66 -11.94
N GLU A 162 33.42 9.27 -13.04
CA GLU A 162 31.96 9.14 -13.06
C GLU A 162 31.47 8.02 -12.14
N GLU A 163 32.18 6.89 -12.08
CA GLU A 163 31.89 5.82 -11.10
C GLU A 163 32.05 6.30 -9.66
N ALA A 164 33.09 7.09 -9.36
CA ALA A 164 33.28 7.66 -8.03
C ALA A 164 32.14 8.62 -7.65
N LYS A 165 31.72 9.49 -8.57
CA LYS A 165 30.57 10.38 -8.38
C LYS A 165 29.28 9.59 -8.14
N ALA A 166 29.04 8.56 -8.94
CA ALA A 166 27.86 7.70 -8.81
C ALA A 166 27.81 7.00 -7.44
N ARG A 167 28.96 6.52 -6.93
CA ARG A 167 29.06 5.92 -5.59
C ARG A 167 28.73 6.93 -4.49
N THR A 168 29.27 8.15 -4.57
CA THR A 168 28.98 9.21 -3.60
C THR A 168 27.50 9.59 -3.61
N LEU A 169 26.92 9.78 -4.80
CA LEU A 169 25.50 10.10 -4.95
C LEU A 169 24.60 8.98 -4.39
N ALA A 170 24.97 7.72 -4.61
CA ALA A 170 24.23 6.58 -4.06
C ALA A 170 24.28 6.55 -2.52
N GLN A 171 25.42 6.88 -1.91
CA GLN A 171 25.56 6.98 -0.45
C GLN A 171 24.72 8.12 0.13
N GLU A 172 24.75 9.30 -0.52
CA GLU A 172 23.97 10.46 -0.08
C GLU A 172 22.47 10.20 -0.19
N LYS A 173 22.03 9.61 -1.32
CA LYS A 173 20.63 9.19 -1.50
C LYS A 173 20.21 8.19 -0.43
N ALA A 174 21.02 7.17 -0.14
CA ALA A 174 20.71 6.19 0.90
C ALA A 174 20.57 6.84 2.29
N LYS A 175 21.39 7.86 2.60
CA LYS A 175 21.28 8.61 3.85
C LYS A 175 19.98 9.43 3.91
N LEU A 176 19.63 10.12 2.83
CA LEU A 176 18.39 10.89 2.75
C LEU A 176 17.15 9.99 2.85
N ASP A 177 17.16 8.84 2.18
CA ASP A 177 16.08 7.86 2.25
C ASP A 177 15.93 7.30 3.68
N ALA A 178 17.05 7.00 4.36
CA ALA A 178 17.03 6.55 5.74
C ALA A 178 16.48 7.62 6.71
N GLU A 179 16.85 8.88 6.51
CA GLU A 179 16.36 10.00 7.31
C GLU A 179 14.85 10.24 7.09
N ALA A 180 14.40 10.25 5.83
CA ALA A 180 13.00 10.41 5.49
C ALA A 180 12.14 9.28 6.09
N ASN A 181 12.61 8.03 6.01
CA ASN A 181 11.93 6.88 6.61
C ASN A 181 11.87 6.98 8.14
N ALA A 182 12.93 7.45 8.80
CA ALA A 182 12.94 7.63 10.24
C ALA A 182 11.97 8.74 10.70
N GLN A 183 11.91 9.86 9.96
CA GLN A 183 10.98 10.95 10.23
C GLN A 183 9.52 10.49 10.06
N GLU A 184 9.22 9.76 9.00
CA GLU A 184 7.88 9.23 8.75
C GLU A 184 7.45 8.24 9.83
N GLN A 185 8.34 7.34 10.24
CA GLN A 185 8.07 6.40 11.32
C GLN A 185 7.80 7.11 12.67
N ALA A 186 8.54 8.18 12.96
CA ALA A 186 8.30 9.01 14.14
C ALA A 186 6.93 9.70 14.09
N ARG A 187 6.55 10.27 12.93
CA ARG A 187 5.23 10.88 12.71
C ARG A 187 4.10 9.88 12.93
N LEU A 188 4.18 8.71 12.30
CA LEU A 188 3.17 7.64 12.44
C LEU A 188 3.04 7.15 13.88
N THR A 189 4.15 7.10 14.63
CA THR A 189 4.16 6.69 16.03
C THR A 189 3.43 7.70 16.92
N GLU A 190 3.66 9.00 16.71
CA GLU A 190 2.98 10.04 17.49
C GLU A 190 1.47 10.09 17.14
N GLU A 191 1.10 9.94 15.86
CA GLU A 191 -0.30 9.83 15.45
C GLU A 191 -1.00 8.60 16.04
N ALA A 192 -0.30 7.47 16.15
CA ALA A 192 -0.85 6.27 16.80
C ALA A 192 -1.08 6.51 18.30
N LYS A 193 -0.17 7.22 18.97
CA LYS A 193 -0.30 7.58 20.38
C LYS A 193 -1.47 8.53 20.62
N GLN A 194 -1.65 9.54 19.76
CA GLN A 194 -2.78 10.47 19.83
C GLN A 194 -4.12 9.75 19.64
N ARG A 195 -4.23 8.90 18.60
CA ARG A 195 -5.44 8.09 18.36
C ARG A 195 -5.77 7.16 19.51
N LYS A 196 -4.75 6.57 20.14
CA LYS A 196 -4.93 5.74 21.32
C LYS A 196 -5.45 6.55 22.51
N ALA A 197 -4.86 7.72 22.76
CA ALA A 197 -5.31 8.61 23.84
C ALA A 197 -6.78 9.03 23.64
N GLU A 198 -7.17 9.42 22.42
CA GLU A 198 -8.56 9.76 22.08
C GLU A 198 -9.50 8.56 22.30
N ALA A 199 -9.11 7.36 21.85
CA ALA A 199 -9.92 6.16 22.05
C ALA A 199 -10.08 5.80 23.55
N ASP A 200 -9.03 5.99 24.35
CA ASP A 200 -9.08 5.77 25.79
C ASP A 200 -9.98 6.80 26.49
N GLU A 201 -9.96 8.06 26.06
CA GLU A 201 -10.89 9.11 26.53
C GLU A 201 -12.35 8.79 26.17
N ILE A 202 -12.62 8.33 24.94
CA ILE A 202 -13.95 7.91 24.52
C ILE A 202 -14.45 6.80 25.44
N LYS A 203 -13.65 5.74 25.65
CA LYS A 203 -14.02 4.63 26.55
C LYS A 203 -14.22 5.08 27.99
N ALA A 204 -13.43 6.03 28.47
CA ALA A 204 -13.56 6.56 29.82
C ALA A 204 -14.93 7.20 30.08
N ARG A 205 -15.60 7.75 29.05
CA ARG A 205 -16.97 8.31 29.17
C ARG A 205 -17.97 7.28 29.66
N ALA A 206 -17.82 6.00 29.30
CA ALA A 206 -18.73 4.92 29.70
C ALA A 206 -18.48 4.40 31.14
N LYS A 207 -17.31 4.69 31.73
CA LYS A 207 -16.88 4.11 33.00
C LYS A 207 -17.83 4.49 34.14
N GLY A 208 -18.32 3.48 34.87
CA GLY A 208 -19.20 3.67 36.03
C GLY A 208 -20.65 4.09 35.70
N LYS A 209 -21.02 4.21 34.42
CA LYS A 209 -22.38 4.53 34.02
C LYS A 209 -23.27 3.28 33.99
N LYS A 210 -24.55 3.47 34.27
CA LYS A 210 -25.59 2.45 34.10
C LYS A 210 -26.21 2.61 32.72
N PHE A 211 -26.20 1.52 31.96
CA PHE A 211 -26.79 1.48 30.62
C PHE A 211 -28.19 0.88 30.69
N ARG A 212 -29.16 1.52 30.03
CA ARG A 212 -30.50 0.99 29.79
C ARG A 212 -30.76 1.08 28.29
N TYR A 213 -31.23 0.00 27.69
CA TYR A 213 -31.40 -0.09 26.23
C TYR A 213 -30.10 0.22 25.46
N GLY A 214 -28.95 -0.20 25.99
CA GLY A 214 -27.64 0.04 25.39
C GLY A 214 -27.11 1.49 25.54
N LEU A 215 -27.87 2.39 26.16
CA LEU A 215 -27.55 3.81 26.25
C LEU A 215 -27.45 4.30 27.69
N ALA A 216 -26.57 5.27 27.93
CA ALA A 216 -26.44 5.98 29.19
C ALA A 216 -26.41 7.48 28.94
N LYS A 217 -27.03 8.26 29.83
CA LYS A 217 -26.99 9.72 29.74
C LYS A 217 -25.57 10.27 29.82
N TYR A 218 -25.28 11.25 28.99
CA TYR A 218 -24.00 11.91 28.85
C TYR A 218 -24.22 13.41 28.80
N GLN A 219 -23.37 14.14 29.53
CA GLN A 219 -23.40 15.59 29.57
C GLN A 219 -22.12 16.12 28.93
N ASP A 220 -22.27 17.02 27.98
CA ASP A 220 -21.19 17.78 27.35
C ASP A 220 -21.50 19.26 27.48
N GLY A 221 -20.65 19.99 28.21
CA GLY A 221 -20.95 21.34 28.67
C GLY A 221 -22.30 21.42 29.41
N ALA A 222 -23.20 22.27 28.91
CA ALA A 222 -24.53 22.48 29.48
C ALA A 222 -25.62 21.55 28.93
N LEU A 223 -25.30 20.73 27.92
CA LEU A 223 -26.29 19.95 27.20
C LEU A 223 -26.13 18.46 27.47
N TRP A 224 -27.24 17.76 27.37
CA TRP A 224 -27.35 16.33 27.61
C TRP A 224 -27.70 15.59 26.32
N GLY A 225 -27.13 14.40 26.20
CA GLY A 225 -27.41 13.40 25.18
C GLY A 225 -27.16 12.00 25.74
N HIS A 226 -26.83 11.04 24.89
CA HIS A 226 -26.59 9.66 25.30
C HIS A 226 -25.43 9.01 24.56
N ILE A 227 -24.68 8.20 25.30
CA ILE A 227 -23.56 7.42 24.80
C ILE A 227 -23.87 5.92 24.90
N ASN A 228 -23.20 5.12 24.09
CA ASN A 228 -23.23 3.66 24.19
C ASN A 228 -22.18 3.12 25.17
N GLN A 229 -22.09 1.80 25.28
CA GLN A 229 -21.16 1.09 26.16
C GLN A 229 -19.69 1.30 25.81
N ASN A 230 -19.38 1.69 24.57
CA ASN A 230 -18.04 2.05 24.13
C ASN A 230 -17.68 3.51 24.46
N GLY A 231 -18.64 4.29 24.95
CA GLY A 231 -18.48 5.73 25.22
C GLY A 231 -18.68 6.62 23.99
N GLU A 232 -19.11 6.03 22.87
CA GLU A 232 -19.43 6.75 21.65
C GLU A 232 -20.76 7.49 21.81
N ILE A 233 -20.82 8.73 21.33
CA ILE A 233 -22.04 9.55 21.34
C ILE A 233 -22.99 9.00 20.29
N VAL A 234 -24.11 8.42 20.74
CA VAL A 234 -25.18 7.93 19.86
C VAL A 234 -26.22 9.02 19.64
N ILE A 235 -26.57 9.73 20.72
CA ILE A 235 -27.50 10.85 20.67
C ILE A 235 -26.73 12.10 21.11
N LYS A 236 -26.55 13.03 20.16
CA LYS A 236 -25.76 14.24 20.39
C LYS A 236 -26.34 15.09 21.53
N PRO A 237 -25.50 15.69 22.38
CA PRO A 237 -25.95 16.64 23.39
C PRO A 237 -26.72 17.81 22.76
N GLN A 238 -28.01 17.93 23.07
CA GLN A 238 -28.87 18.98 22.52
C GLN A 238 -29.99 19.44 23.46
N TRP A 239 -30.16 18.77 24.60
CA TRP A 239 -31.22 19.09 25.57
C TRP A 239 -30.62 19.70 26.83
N ALA A 240 -31.37 20.57 27.49
CA ALA A 240 -30.99 21.10 28.80
C ALA A 240 -30.93 20.00 29.87
N TYR A 241 -31.68 18.90 29.67
CA TYR A 241 -31.59 17.68 30.47
C TYR A 241 -32.03 16.46 29.67
N ALA A 242 -31.41 15.31 29.93
CA ALA A 242 -31.86 14.02 29.41
C ALA A 242 -31.83 12.96 30.52
N ALA A 243 -32.94 12.26 30.70
CA ALA A 243 -33.08 11.18 31.66
C ALA A 243 -32.55 9.84 31.10
N ASP A 244 -32.48 8.84 31.97
CA ASP A 244 -32.21 7.46 31.55
C ASP A 244 -33.45 6.88 30.83
N PHE A 245 -33.23 5.90 29.96
CA PHE A 245 -34.31 5.23 29.23
C PHE A 245 -35.08 4.27 30.14
N TYR A 246 -36.41 4.40 30.15
CA TYR A 246 -37.34 3.46 30.77
C TYR A 246 -38.45 3.15 29.76
N ASP A 247 -38.83 1.87 29.65
CA ASP A 247 -39.82 1.42 28.67
C ASP A 247 -39.51 1.81 27.21
N GLY A 248 -38.23 1.97 26.89
CA GLY A 248 -37.74 2.37 25.57
C GLY A 248 -37.80 3.86 25.28
N LEU A 249 -38.22 4.70 26.24
CA LEU A 249 -38.30 6.15 26.10
C LEU A 249 -37.46 6.87 27.17
N ALA A 250 -36.88 8.01 26.81
CA ALA A 250 -36.20 8.90 27.76
C ALA A 250 -36.90 10.27 27.79
N ALA A 251 -37.16 10.77 28.99
CA ALA A 251 -37.63 12.14 29.17
C ALA A 251 -36.50 13.13 28.86
N VAL A 252 -36.79 14.14 28.06
CA VAL A 252 -35.83 15.22 27.75
C VAL A 252 -36.45 16.59 27.96
N LYS A 253 -35.64 17.52 28.43
CA LYS A 253 -36.02 18.91 28.66
C LYS A 253 -35.35 19.81 27.63
N THR A 254 -36.16 20.48 26.84
CA THR A 254 -35.73 21.52 25.90
C THR A 254 -35.15 22.73 26.64
N THR A 255 -34.43 23.59 25.93
CA THR A 255 -33.82 24.80 26.49
C THR A 255 -34.85 25.86 26.89
N ASP A 256 -36.03 25.89 26.26
CA ASP A 256 -37.20 26.68 26.69
C ASP A 256 -37.97 26.04 27.86
N GLY A 257 -37.53 24.86 28.31
CA GLY A 257 -37.94 24.26 29.57
C GLY A 257 -39.11 23.28 29.50
N LYS A 258 -39.60 22.95 28.30
CA LYS A 258 -40.65 21.96 28.09
C LYS A 258 -40.09 20.54 28.03
N TRP A 259 -40.86 19.60 28.57
CA TRP A 259 -40.54 18.18 28.56
C TRP A 259 -41.26 17.45 27.44
N GLY A 260 -40.52 16.55 26.80
CA GLY A 260 -41.00 15.54 25.85
C GLY A 260 -40.27 14.22 26.06
N PHE A 261 -40.50 13.27 25.17
CA PHE A 261 -39.87 11.95 25.23
C PHE A 261 -39.27 11.56 23.89
N ILE A 262 -38.06 11.01 23.95
CA ILE A 262 -37.33 10.49 22.79
C ILE A 262 -37.21 8.97 22.86
N ASP A 263 -37.10 8.35 21.69
CA ASP A 263 -36.67 6.95 21.56
C ASP A 263 -35.14 6.81 21.60
N THR A 264 -34.65 5.57 21.49
CA THR A 264 -33.22 5.24 21.49
C THR A 264 -32.46 5.74 20.27
N SER A 265 -33.16 6.20 19.23
CA SER A 265 -32.55 6.86 18.06
C SER A 265 -32.43 8.38 18.26
N GLY A 266 -33.01 8.92 19.33
CA GLY A 266 -33.01 10.35 19.63
C GLY A 266 -34.16 11.14 19.02
N TYR A 267 -35.13 10.47 18.39
CA TYR A 267 -36.29 11.14 17.81
C TYR A 267 -37.41 11.27 18.85
N TYR A 268 -38.10 12.41 18.82
CA TYR A 268 -39.27 12.64 19.65
C TYR A 268 -40.39 11.67 19.30
N GLN A 269 -40.74 10.81 20.25
CA GLN A 269 -41.99 10.05 20.22
C GLN A 269 -43.14 10.88 20.81
N ILE A 270 -42.82 11.77 21.75
CA ILE A 270 -43.75 12.74 22.30
C ILE A 270 -43.06 14.11 22.27
N GLN A 271 -43.63 15.04 21.51
CA GLN A 271 -43.10 16.39 21.35
C GLN A 271 -43.04 17.13 22.70
N PRO A 272 -42.08 18.05 22.90
CA PRO A 272 -42.01 18.86 24.11
C PRO A 272 -43.26 19.72 24.31
N GLN A 273 -44.09 19.37 25.28
CA GLN A 273 -45.35 20.07 25.56
C GLN A 273 -45.71 20.11 27.04
N PHE A 274 -45.02 19.35 27.89
CA PHE A 274 -45.32 19.27 29.32
C PHE A 274 -44.43 20.21 30.12
N ALA A 275 -44.97 20.76 31.20
CA ALA A 275 -44.18 21.52 32.16
C ALA A 275 -43.27 20.59 32.96
N CYS A 276 -43.75 19.38 33.26
CA CYS A 276 -43.03 18.34 33.99
C CYS A 276 -43.51 16.94 33.65
N VAL A 277 -42.61 15.97 33.73
CA VAL A 277 -42.88 14.55 33.48
C VAL A 277 -42.08 13.67 34.43
N VAL A 278 -42.58 12.46 34.67
CA VAL A 278 -41.85 11.34 35.29
C VAL A 278 -41.57 10.31 34.19
N TYR A 279 -40.59 9.43 34.40
CA TYR A 279 -40.23 8.38 33.44
C TYR A 279 -41.39 7.40 33.19
N PHE A 280 -41.40 6.76 32.01
CA PHE A 280 -42.36 5.72 31.68
C PHE A 280 -42.11 4.45 32.50
N ASN A 281 -43.18 3.83 32.99
CA ASN A 281 -43.15 2.46 33.48
C ASN A 281 -44.48 1.78 33.16
N GLU A 282 -44.40 0.52 32.72
CA GLU A 282 -45.53 -0.26 32.24
C GLU A 282 -46.45 0.45 31.21
N GLY A 283 -45.85 1.24 30.33
CA GLY A 283 -46.55 1.95 29.25
C GLY A 283 -47.14 3.30 29.62
N MET A 284 -46.99 3.77 30.85
CA MET A 284 -47.55 5.05 31.32
C MET A 284 -46.49 5.95 31.98
N ALA A 285 -46.64 7.26 31.85
CA ALA A 285 -45.79 8.25 32.52
C ALA A 285 -46.66 9.31 33.18
N ALA A 286 -46.29 9.75 34.38
CA ALA A 286 -46.95 10.89 35.02
C ALA A 286 -46.52 12.19 34.33
N ALA A 287 -47.44 13.10 34.07
CA ALA A 287 -47.16 14.39 33.43
C ALA A 287 -48.07 15.49 33.95
N THR A 288 -47.60 16.74 33.82
CA THR A 288 -48.38 17.95 34.10
C THR A 288 -48.05 19.05 33.10
N THR A 289 -49.03 19.90 32.79
CA THR A 289 -48.89 21.09 31.92
C THR A 289 -48.68 22.37 32.70
N SER A 290 -48.73 22.34 34.04
CA SER A 290 -48.67 23.54 34.89
C SER A 290 -47.79 23.43 36.15
N GLY A 291 -46.98 22.37 36.27
CA GLY A 291 -45.95 22.26 37.31
C GLY A 291 -44.85 23.32 37.18
N TYR A 292 -44.23 23.70 38.30
CA TYR A 292 -43.20 24.74 38.34
C TYR A 292 -41.97 24.35 39.16
N GLY A 293 -40.88 25.09 38.96
CA GLY A 293 -39.62 24.88 39.67
C GLY A 293 -38.82 23.66 39.17
N LYS A 294 -37.62 23.47 39.74
CA LYS A 294 -36.70 22.39 39.36
C LYS A 294 -37.20 20.99 39.77
N ASN A 295 -38.05 20.93 40.80
CA ASN A 295 -38.57 19.70 41.38
C ASN A 295 -40.01 19.39 40.94
N CYS A 296 -40.53 20.10 39.92
CA CYS A 296 -41.87 19.86 39.40
C CYS A 296 -42.95 19.92 40.48
N GLN A 297 -43.05 21.06 41.17
CA GLN A 297 -44.02 21.29 42.23
C GLN A 297 -45.32 21.86 41.67
N GLY A 298 -46.43 21.56 42.34
CA GLY A 298 -47.75 22.07 41.98
C GLY A 298 -48.27 21.56 40.63
N GLY A 299 -49.33 22.21 40.15
CA GLY A 299 -50.10 21.75 38.99
C GLY A 299 -50.96 20.53 39.30
N LYS A 300 -51.85 20.18 38.37
CA LYS A 300 -52.56 18.90 38.42
C LYS A 300 -51.82 17.88 37.56
N TRP A 301 -51.75 16.66 38.08
CA TRP A 301 -51.03 15.54 37.48
C TRP A 301 -51.99 14.54 36.87
N GLY A 302 -51.57 13.94 35.78
CA GLY A 302 -52.25 12.83 35.12
C GLY A 302 -51.24 11.84 34.59
N PHE A 303 -51.72 10.82 33.90
CA PHE A 303 -50.87 9.82 33.26
C PHE A 303 -51.09 9.81 31.75
N ILE A 304 -49.98 9.85 31.01
CA ILE A 304 -49.97 9.76 29.56
C ILE A 304 -49.54 8.38 29.09
N ASP A 305 -50.07 7.95 27.95
CA ASP A 305 -49.61 6.77 27.21
C ASP A 305 -48.33 7.07 26.39
N LYS A 306 -47.80 6.05 25.72
CA LYS A 306 -46.60 6.17 24.86
C LYS A 306 -46.80 7.04 23.61
N GLN A 307 -48.03 7.46 23.30
CA GLN A 307 -48.35 8.42 22.24
C GLN A 307 -48.51 9.84 22.81
N GLY A 308 -48.36 10.02 24.12
CA GLY A 308 -48.52 11.30 24.80
C GLY A 308 -49.97 11.70 25.05
N LYS A 309 -50.93 10.79 24.86
CA LYS A 309 -52.35 11.04 25.16
C LYS A 309 -52.63 10.75 26.62
N TRP A 310 -53.51 11.52 27.23
CA TRP A 310 -53.94 11.30 28.61
C TRP A 310 -54.76 10.00 28.71
N ALA A 311 -54.19 9.00 29.38
CA ALA A 311 -54.93 7.83 29.85
C ALA A 311 -55.70 8.18 31.13
N ILE A 312 -55.09 8.99 32.00
CA ILE A 312 -55.73 9.61 33.15
C ILE A 312 -55.52 11.12 33.03
N PRO A 313 -56.58 11.93 32.89
CA PRO A 313 -56.46 13.39 32.76
C PRO A 313 -55.74 14.05 33.94
N PRO A 314 -55.17 15.25 33.79
CA PRO A 314 -54.45 15.94 34.85
C PRO A 314 -55.41 16.50 35.90
N ILE A 315 -55.85 15.65 36.83
CA ILE A 315 -56.78 15.97 37.92
C ILE A 315 -56.20 15.69 39.31
N LEU A 316 -55.13 14.90 39.37
CA LEU A 316 -54.48 14.46 40.61
C LEU A 316 -53.68 15.61 41.23
N ASP A 317 -53.65 15.69 42.56
CA ASP A 317 -52.82 16.65 43.30
C ASP A 317 -51.33 16.26 43.23
N SER A 318 -51.03 14.96 43.30
CA SER A 318 -49.68 14.42 43.19
C SER A 318 -49.69 12.96 42.70
N THR A 319 -48.56 12.53 42.13
CA THR A 319 -48.26 11.11 41.85
C THR A 319 -47.07 10.70 42.71
N GLU A 320 -47.30 9.90 43.75
CA GLU A 320 -46.27 9.46 44.70
C GLU A 320 -45.38 8.36 44.09
N THR A 321 -45.93 7.55 43.19
CA THR A 321 -45.20 6.52 42.46
C THR A 321 -45.55 6.51 40.97
N VAL A 322 -44.67 5.91 40.17
CA VAL A 322 -45.03 5.44 38.81
C VAL A 322 -45.91 4.19 38.91
N PHE A 323 -46.53 3.78 37.79
CA PHE A 323 -47.21 2.49 37.70
C PHE A 323 -46.24 1.34 37.92
N LYS A 324 -46.59 0.41 38.81
CA LYS A 324 -45.86 -0.83 39.05
C LYS A 324 -46.86 -1.90 39.49
N ASN A 325 -46.79 -3.08 38.89
CA ASN A 325 -47.75 -4.16 39.08
C ASN A 325 -49.20 -3.71 38.79
N GLY A 326 -49.39 -2.86 37.77
CA GLY A 326 -50.71 -2.38 37.38
C GLY A 326 -51.30 -1.24 38.21
N ILE A 327 -50.62 -0.78 39.26
CA ILE A 327 -51.13 0.24 40.20
C ILE A 327 -50.15 1.40 40.39
N ALA A 328 -50.65 2.58 40.74
CA ALA A 328 -49.86 3.75 41.11
C ALA A 328 -50.44 4.44 42.35
N LYS A 329 -49.58 4.91 43.26
CA LYS A 329 -49.99 5.68 44.44
C LYS A 329 -50.14 7.16 44.06
N VAL A 330 -51.31 7.73 44.33
CA VAL A 330 -51.67 9.10 43.94
C VAL A 330 -52.41 9.81 45.06
N THR A 331 -52.44 11.15 44.99
CA THR A 331 -53.29 11.98 45.84
C THR A 331 -54.31 12.72 44.98
N LEU A 332 -55.59 12.69 45.37
CA LEU A 332 -56.67 13.42 44.71
C LEU A 332 -57.60 14.02 45.75
N ASN A 333 -57.78 15.35 45.70
CA ASN A 333 -58.54 16.13 46.66
C ASN A 333 -58.10 15.88 48.11
N GLY A 334 -56.79 15.73 48.33
CA GLY A 334 -56.21 15.44 49.65
C GLY A 334 -56.32 13.99 50.13
N TYR A 335 -56.94 13.08 49.36
CA TYR A 335 -56.98 11.66 49.67
C TYR A 335 -55.87 10.90 48.93
N THR A 336 -55.04 10.17 49.67
CA THR A 336 -53.96 9.34 49.10
C THR A 336 -54.34 7.86 49.09
N GLY A 337 -54.09 7.18 47.98
CA GLY A 337 -54.32 5.75 47.82
C GLY A 337 -53.80 5.26 46.47
N TYR A 338 -54.24 4.08 46.05
CA TYR A 338 -53.78 3.43 44.82
C TYR A 338 -54.85 3.47 43.74
N ILE A 339 -54.45 3.70 42.49
CA ILE A 339 -55.30 3.60 41.31
C ILE A 339 -54.77 2.57 40.32
N ASP A 340 -55.66 1.92 39.57
CA ASP A 340 -55.31 1.11 38.40
C ASP A 340 -55.00 1.98 37.16
N LYS A 341 -54.63 1.34 36.04
CA LYS A 341 -54.30 2.03 34.77
C LYS A 341 -55.48 2.76 34.11
N LEU A 342 -56.71 2.48 34.54
CA LEU A 342 -57.93 3.15 34.09
C LEU A 342 -58.31 4.31 35.02
N GLY A 343 -57.59 4.49 36.14
CA GLY A 343 -57.87 5.53 37.14
C GLY A 343 -58.85 5.10 38.24
N ASN A 344 -59.23 3.82 38.32
CA ASN A 344 -60.11 3.33 39.38
C ASN A 344 -59.33 3.14 40.67
N TRP A 345 -59.89 3.57 41.79
CA TRP A 345 -59.31 3.30 43.12
C TRP A 345 -59.30 1.80 43.40
N VAL A 346 -58.15 1.30 43.88
CA VAL A 346 -57.96 -0.09 44.28
C VAL A 346 -57.65 -0.18 45.77
N ASN A 347 -58.24 -1.17 46.43
CA ASN A 347 -57.88 -1.49 47.81
C ASN A 347 -56.62 -2.36 47.80
N TYR A 348 -55.48 -1.74 48.11
CA TYR A 348 -54.17 -2.41 48.16
C TYR A 348 -53.62 -2.30 49.59
N GLN A 349 -53.37 -3.45 50.21
CA GLN A 349 -52.66 -3.56 51.48
C GLN A 349 -51.25 -4.07 51.18
N GLU A 350 -50.24 -3.34 51.65
CA GLU A 350 -48.81 -3.64 51.42
C GLU A 350 -48.35 -4.97 52.03
#